data_AF-A0AAW6TZQ8-F1
#
_entry.id   AF-A0AAW6TZQ8-F1
#
_cell.length_a   1.000
_cell.length_b   1.000
_cell.length_c   1.000
_cell.angle_alpha   90.00
_cell.angle_beta   90.00
_cell.angle_gamma   90.00
#
_symmetry.space_group_name_H-M   'P 1'
#
loop_
_entity.id
_entity.type
_entity.pdbx_description
1 polymer ?
#
loop_
_entity_poly.entity_id
_entity_poly.type
_entity_poly.pdbx_seq_one_letter_code
_entity_poly.pdbx_strand_id
1 'polypeptide(L)'
;MNKSMKIAIVAILAIVVVVVILAKEKGSSPQATTVQGDTGVVAQQVAANGPRDLTGKGRPTLIDLGAGKCIPCKMMAPILEGLKEEYKGRMEVVFIDVLENPNAGTEYGIKLIPTQIFFDATGKELFRHEGFFSKEDILATWKELGVDLSDSGSAMPAFEQLTPDRPDERPKESVCYMCDGDIDARTLVTVQTDKGPVRTCGPHCYFILYSCLTEDKAGFEKKVNVTDWATGQPVPILEAAFLSGEDETTGRPWIKAFASRDAALAERSAAGGSVLNLESLAQKEMSHRCGFCDRACYPQDASEVIVEGGMHTWGCCSHCALGVAARTGKDIEVREKDRLTKQPIVVKTFEGKVASLEPATAVAWFGQRQKPDGTWASAGCFHQGFFTSADNLKKWVAQNPYETGRLISISQALADKMKLTPAQIQNACKIGECSPK
;
A
#
# COMPACT_ATOMS: atom_id res chain seq x y z
N MET A 1 9.32 7.63 -66.13
CA MET A 1 9.28 6.16 -65.98
C MET A 1 8.40 5.57 -67.07
N ASN A 2 8.98 4.85 -68.04
CA ASN A 2 8.25 4.33 -69.20
C ASN A 2 7.24 3.24 -68.78
N LYS A 3 6.22 3.02 -69.61
CA LYS A 3 5.10 2.09 -69.30
C LYS A 3 5.62 0.66 -69.04
N SER A 4 6.66 0.25 -69.77
CA SER A 4 7.33 -1.04 -69.61
C SER A 4 8.01 -1.21 -68.24
N MET A 5 8.62 -0.15 -67.71
CA MET A 5 9.26 -0.14 -66.40
C MET A 5 8.24 -0.20 -65.26
N LYS A 6 7.07 0.43 -65.42
CA LYS A 6 5.96 0.28 -64.46
C LYS A 6 5.41 -1.15 -64.44
N ILE A 7 5.25 -1.75 -65.61
CA ILE A 7 4.77 -3.14 -65.73
C ILE A 7 5.79 -4.11 -65.12
N ALA A 8 7.08 -3.91 -65.35
CA ALA A 8 8.14 -4.71 -64.75
C ALA A 8 8.16 -4.59 -63.20
N ILE A 9 8.02 -3.38 -62.66
CA ILE A 9 7.98 -3.15 -61.21
C ILE A 9 6.76 -3.83 -60.57
N VAL A 10 5.59 -3.73 -61.20
CA VAL A 10 4.37 -4.38 -60.69
C VAL A 10 4.48 -5.91 -60.77
N ALA A 11 5.07 -6.45 -61.84
CA ALA A 11 5.30 -7.88 -61.97
C ALA A 11 6.30 -8.39 -60.91
N ILE A 12 7.37 -7.65 -60.65
CA ILE A 12 8.35 -7.98 -59.61
C ILE A 12 7.69 -7.92 -58.23
N LEU A 13 6.89 -6.89 -57.93
CA LEU A 13 6.16 -6.79 -56.67
C LEU A 13 5.16 -7.93 -56.49
N ALA A 14 4.44 -8.33 -57.53
CA ALA A 14 3.54 -9.47 -57.49
C ALA A 14 4.28 -10.78 -57.22
N ILE A 15 5.43 -11.00 -57.87
CA ILE A 15 6.28 -12.17 -57.62
C ILE A 15 6.82 -12.16 -56.19
N VAL A 16 7.27 -11.02 -55.67
CA VAL A 16 7.74 -10.89 -54.29
C VAL A 16 6.62 -11.20 -53.30
N VAL A 17 5.40 -10.70 -53.54
CA VAL A 17 4.24 -10.98 -52.69
C VAL A 17 3.89 -12.47 -52.73
N VAL A 18 3.90 -13.11 -53.89
CA VAL A 18 3.66 -14.55 -54.03
C VAL A 18 4.75 -15.38 -53.34
N VAL A 19 6.02 -14.98 -53.46
CA VAL A 19 7.14 -15.64 -52.76
C VAL A 19 7.03 -15.48 -51.24
N VAL A 20 6.61 -14.31 -50.76
CA VAL A 20 6.38 -14.07 -49.32
C VAL A 20 5.19 -14.89 -48.79
N ILE A 21 4.12 -15.04 -49.57
CA ILE A 21 2.96 -15.87 -49.20
C ILE A 21 3.34 -17.35 -49.17
N LEU A 22 4.05 -17.84 -50.20
CA LEU A 22 4.51 -19.23 -50.26
C LEU A 22 5.58 -19.56 -49.19
N ALA A 23 6.42 -18.58 -48.82
CA ALA A 23 7.35 -18.72 -47.70
C ALA A 23 6.64 -18.72 -46.33
N LYS A 24 5.48 -18.04 -46.21
CA LYS A 24 4.63 -18.08 -45.01
C LYS A 24 3.87 -19.39 -44.84
N GLU A 25 3.48 -20.06 -45.92
CA GLU A 25 2.73 -21.34 -45.87
C GLU A 25 3.61 -22.58 -45.62
N LYS A 26 4.93 -22.48 -45.87
CA LYS A 26 5.90 -23.54 -45.51
C LYS A 26 6.55 -23.37 -44.12
N GLY A 27 6.13 -22.36 -43.36
CA GLY A 27 6.63 -22.06 -42.02
C GLY A 27 5.60 -22.31 -40.91
N SER A 28 5.28 -23.57 -40.63
CA SER A 28 4.61 -24.04 -39.40
C SER A 28 5.58 -25.04 -38.74
N SER A 29 6.10 -24.86 -37.53
CA SER A 29 5.54 -24.24 -36.32
C SER A 29 6.68 -23.67 -35.44
N PRO A 30 6.58 -22.45 -34.88
CA PRO A 30 7.46 -22.03 -33.80
C PRO A 30 6.99 -22.72 -32.52
N GLN A 31 7.79 -23.68 -32.03
CA GLN A 31 7.77 -24.08 -30.63
C GLN A 31 7.91 -22.81 -29.78
N ALA A 32 6.89 -22.55 -28.95
CA ALA A 32 6.97 -21.60 -27.87
C ALA A 32 8.16 -21.99 -26.99
N THR A 33 9.27 -21.26 -27.15
CA THR A 33 10.38 -21.31 -26.21
C THR A 33 9.93 -20.50 -25.01
N THR A 34 9.37 -21.20 -24.03
CA THR A 34 9.15 -20.67 -22.69
C THR A 34 10.51 -20.27 -22.13
N VAL A 35 10.70 -18.97 -21.94
CA VAL A 35 11.70 -18.45 -21.02
C VAL A 35 11.28 -18.91 -19.63
N GLN A 36 11.97 -19.93 -19.12
CA GLN A 36 11.89 -20.32 -17.72
C GLN A 36 12.45 -19.16 -16.88
N GLY A 37 11.55 -18.36 -16.33
CA GLY A 37 11.84 -17.63 -15.11
C GLY A 37 11.77 -18.63 -13.96
N ASP A 38 12.87 -18.75 -13.22
CA ASP A 38 12.93 -19.41 -11.92
C ASP A 38 11.95 -18.75 -10.94
N THR A 39 10.70 -19.20 -10.92
CA THR A 39 9.87 -19.20 -9.72
C THR A 39 9.89 -20.62 -9.20
N GLY A 40 10.99 -20.96 -8.53
CA GLY A 40 11.17 -22.23 -7.83
C GLY A 40 10.28 -22.32 -6.59
N VAL A 41 8.96 -22.35 -6.79
CA VAL A 41 8.11 -23.14 -5.89
C VAL A 41 8.44 -24.58 -6.27
N VAL A 42 9.26 -25.25 -5.45
CA VAL A 42 9.40 -26.70 -5.57
C VAL A 42 8.04 -27.27 -5.17
N ALA A 43 7.18 -27.48 -6.18
CA ALA A 43 6.09 -28.42 -6.09
C ALA A 43 6.74 -29.75 -5.71
N GLN A 44 6.68 -30.09 -4.44
CA GLN A 44 6.98 -31.44 -4.01
C GLN A 44 5.89 -32.28 -4.65
N GLN A 45 6.21 -32.94 -5.77
CA GLN A 45 5.37 -33.98 -6.34
C GLN A 45 5.23 -35.05 -5.27
N VAL A 46 4.15 -34.96 -4.50
CA VAL A 46 3.77 -36.01 -3.60
C VAL A 46 3.06 -37.04 -4.47
N ALA A 47 3.62 -38.24 -4.55
CA ALA A 47 2.94 -39.39 -5.14
C ALA A 47 1.51 -39.51 -4.56
N ALA A 48 0.62 -40.22 -5.25
CA ALA A 48 -0.78 -40.42 -4.88
C ALA A 48 -0.91 -41.08 -3.48
N ASN A 49 -0.76 -40.26 -2.45
CA ASN A 49 -0.61 -40.66 -1.06
C ASN A 49 -1.88 -40.25 -0.33
N GLY A 50 -2.52 -41.22 0.31
CA GLY A 50 -3.75 -40.98 1.06
C GLY A 50 -3.54 -40.18 2.35
N PRO A 51 -4.63 -39.79 3.04
CA PRO A 51 -4.60 -39.05 4.31
C PRO A 51 -3.62 -39.63 5.34
N ARG A 52 -3.51 -40.97 5.39
CA ARG A 52 -2.64 -41.69 6.33
C ARG A 52 -1.15 -41.57 6.04
N ASP A 53 -0.74 -41.30 4.82
CA ASP A 53 0.69 -41.16 4.47
C ASP A 53 1.16 -39.70 4.51
N LEU A 54 0.24 -38.73 4.50
CA LEU A 54 0.57 -37.32 4.62
C LEU A 54 0.54 -36.79 6.06
N THR A 55 -0.16 -37.49 6.95
CA THR A 55 -0.41 -37.05 8.33
C THR A 55 0.16 -38.04 9.35
N GLY A 56 0.14 -37.70 10.64
CA GLY A 56 0.55 -38.63 11.70
C GLY A 56 2.07 -38.83 11.84
N LYS A 57 2.88 -37.95 11.25
CA LYS A 57 4.35 -37.98 11.30
C LYS A 57 4.93 -37.21 12.49
N GLY A 58 4.20 -37.21 13.62
CA GLY A 58 4.60 -36.55 14.86
C GLY A 58 4.49 -35.02 14.85
N ARG A 59 3.87 -34.44 13.80
CA ARG A 59 3.66 -32.98 13.68
C ARG A 59 2.25 -32.67 13.17
N PRO A 60 1.63 -31.58 13.64
CA PRO A 60 0.36 -31.11 13.10
C PRO A 60 0.49 -30.83 11.60
N THR A 61 -0.55 -31.14 10.83
CA THR A 61 -0.53 -31.04 9.36
C THR A 61 -1.74 -30.25 8.87
N LEU A 62 -1.50 -29.21 8.07
CA LEU A 62 -2.50 -28.50 7.29
C LEU A 62 -2.48 -29.04 5.87
N ILE A 63 -3.59 -29.60 5.40
CA ILE A 63 -3.77 -30.02 4.01
C ILE A 63 -4.73 -29.06 3.33
N ASP A 64 -4.31 -28.39 2.26
CA ASP A 64 -5.17 -27.61 1.38
C ASP A 64 -5.41 -28.39 0.08
N LEU A 65 -6.67 -28.72 -0.18
CA LEU A 65 -7.10 -29.33 -1.43
C LEU A 65 -7.65 -28.24 -2.34
N GLY A 66 -6.97 -27.96 -3.44
CA GLY A 66 -7.28 -26.84 -4.33
C GLY A 66 -7.00 -27.14 -5.80
N ALA A 67 -6.95 -26.10 -6.62
CA ALA A 67 -6.60 -26.21 -8.03
C ALA A 67 -6.01 -24.91 -8.57
N GLY A 68 -4.99 -24.98 -9.44
CA GLY A 68 -4.30 -23.82 -9.99
C GLY A 68 -5.15 -22.83 -10.81
N LYS A 69 -6.39 -23.19 -11.19
CA LYS A 69 -7.31 -22.32 -11.96
C LYS A 69 -8.39 -21.64 -11.12
N CYS A 70 -8.59 -22.08 -9.88
CA CYS A 70 -9.60 -21.54 -8.98
C CYS A 70 -9.08 -20.25 -8.33
N ILE A 71 -9.85 -19.16 -8.37
CA ILE A 71 -9.41 -17.84 -7.85
C ILE A 71 -9.08 -17.92 -6.35
N PRO A 72 -10.00 -18.40 -5.47
CA PRO A 72 -9.66 -18.62 -4.06
C PRO A 72 -8.44 -19.53 -3.83
N CYS A 73 -8.23 -20.57 -4.65
CA CYS A 73 -7.04 -21.43 -4.55
C CYS A 73 -5.73 -20.67 -4.88
N LYS A 74 -5.75 -19.81 -5.92
CA LYS A 74 -4.60 -18.96 -6.25
C LYS A 74 -4.25 -17.99 -5.12
N MET A 75 -5.25 -17.57 -4.35
CA MET A 75 -5.07 -16.69 -3.20
C MET A 75 -4.55 -17.45 -1.97
N MET A 76 -4.90 -18.73 -1.82
CA MET A 76 -4.32 -19.60 -0.80
C MET A 76 -2.84 -19.89 -1.03
N ALA A 77 -2.40 -20.02 -2.28
CA ALA A 77 -1.02 -20.38 -2.60
C ALA A 77 0.08 -19.57 -1.86
N PRO A 78 0.10 -18.22 -1.90
CA PRO A 78 1.09 -17.44 -1.17
C PRO A 78 0.96 -17.57 0.36
N ILE A 79 -0.25 -17.79 0.89
CA ILE A 79 -0.48 -18.04 2.32
C ILE A 79 0.15 -19.36 2.74
N LEU A 80 -0.10 -20.43 1.98
CA LEU A 80 0.43 -21.77 2.25
C LEU A 80 1.96 -21.80 2.15
N GLU A 81 2.53 -21.11 1.16
CA GLU A 81 3.99 -20.98 1.00
C GLU A 81 4.61 -20.24 2.19
N GLY A 82 4.04 -19.09 2.58
CA GLY A 82 4.49 -18.35 3.75
C GLY A 82 4.39 -19.17 5.05
N LEU A 83 3.28 -19.88 5.24
CA LEU A 83 3.10 -20.79 6.37
C LEU A 83 4.12 -21.93 6.38
N LYS A 84 4.41 -22.52 5.22
CA LYS A 84 5.39 -23.61 5.08
C LYS A 84 6.79 -23.15 5.46
N GLU A 85 7.20 -21.96 5.01
CA GLU A 85 8.52 -21.43 5.33
C GLU A 85 8.62 -20.95 6.77
N GLU A 86 7.66 -20.17 7.26
CA GLU A 86 7.70 -19.60 8.61
C GLU A 86 7.55 -20.66 9.71
N TYR A 87 6.77 -21.72 9.47
CA TYR A 87 6.50 -22.78 10.44
C TYR A 87 7.19 -24.09 10.08
N LYS A 88 8.23 -24.03 9.25
CA LYS A 88 9.06 -25.17 8.91
C LYS A 88 9.54 -25.88 10.17
N GLY A 89 9.29 -27.19 10.25
CA GLY A 89 9.64 -28.01 11.42
C GLY A 89 8.62 -27.98 12.56
N ARG A 90 7.68 -27.03 12.59
CA ARG A 90 6.61 -26.94 13.61
C ARG A 90 5.29 -27.56 13.15
N MET A 91 4.92 -27.32 11.90
CA MET A 91 3.80 -27.98 11.25
C MET A 91 4.18 -28.41 9.84
N GLU A 92 3.40 -29.31 9.27
CA GLU A 92 3.45 -29.61 7.84
C GLU A 92 2.35 -28.89 7.10
N VAL A 93 2.68 -28.35 5.93
CA VAL A 93 1.73 -27.69 5.05
C VAL A 93 1.79 -28.39 3.70
N VAL A 94 0.68 -29.00 3.29
CA VAL A 94 0.59 -29.79 2.07
C VAL A 94 -0.50 -29.19 1.18
N PHE A 95 -0.15 -28.89 -0.07
CA PHE A 95 -1.11 -28.54 -1.10
C PHE A 95 -1.32 -29.74 -2.02
N ILE A 96 -2.59 -30.07 -2.29
CA ILE A 96 -2.98 -31.13 -3.22
C ILE A 96 -3.81 -30.50 -4.35
N ASP A 97 -3.29 -30.53 -5.57
CA ASP A 97 -4.06 -30.13 -6.75
C ASP A 97 -5.02 -31.27 -7.13
N VAL A 98 -6.32 -31.03 -7.01
CA VAL A 98 -7.36 -32.04 -7.28
C VAL A 98 -7.59 -32.26 -8.78
N LEU A 99 -7.08 -31.39 -9.66
CA LEU A 99 -7.09 -31.61 -11.10
C LEU A 99 -5.95 -32.57 -11.51
N GLU A 100 -4.83 -32.53 -10.81
CA GLU A 100 -3.71 -33.45 -11.03
C GLU A 100 -3.89 -34.78 -10.27
N ASN A 101 -4.58 -34.76 -9.13
CA ASN A 101 -4.94 -35.94 -8.35
C ASN A 101 -6.46 -36.03 -8.11
N PRO A 102 -7.24 -36.50 -9.12
CA PRO A 102 -8.70 -36.55 -9.05
C PRO A 102 -9.26 -37.41 -7.91
N ASN A 103 -8.50 -38.42 -7.50
CA ASN A 103 -8.91 -39.32 -6.42
C ASN A 103 -8.86 -38.64 -5.04
N ALA A 104 -7.99 -37.63 -4.87
CA ALA A 104 -7.83 -36.95 -3.59
C ALA A 104 -9.15 -36.30 -3.12
N GLY A 105 -9.92 -35.73 -4.05
CA GLY A 105 -11.21 -35.12 -3.73
C GLY A 105 -12.19 -36.12 -3.07
N THR A 106 -12.24 -37.34 -3.60
CA THR A 106 -13.08 -38.42 -3.08
C THR A 106 -12.51 -38.99 -1.77
N GLU A 107 -11.19 -39.16 -1.70
CA GLU A 107 -10.51 -39.74 -0.55
C GLU A 107 -10.61 -38.88 0.71
N TYR A 108 -10.50 -37.56 0.57
CA TYR A 108 -10.69 -36.59 1.66
C TYR A 108 -12.17 -36.16 1.83
N GLY A 109 -13.06 -36.64 0.95
CA GLY A 109 -14.50 -36.39 1.01
C GLY A 109 -14.88 -34.92 0.87
N ILE A 110 -14.13 -34.15 0.07
CA ILE A 110 -14.40 -32.71 -0.12
C ILE A 110 -15.46 -32.50 -1.21
N LYS A 111 -16.25 -31.43 -1.07
CA LYS A 111 -17.33 -31.06 -2.01
C LYS A 111 -17.06 -29.73 -2.71
N LEU A 112 -16.17 -28.92 -2.16
CA LEU A 112 -15.79 -27.60 -2.66
C LEU A 112 -14.27 -27.49 -2.64
N ILE A 113 -13.71 -26.59 -3.45
CA ILE A 113 -12.31 -26.19 -3.36
C ILE A 113 -12.19 -24.65 -3.22
N PRO A 114 -11.19 -24.14 -2.49
CA PRO A 114 -10.24 -24.90 -1.69
C PRO A 114 -10.88 -25.43 -0.40
N THR A 115 -10.40 -26.56 0.12
CA THR A 115 -10.74 -27.06 1.45
C THR A 115 -9.46 -27.24 2.25
N GLN A 116 -9.39 -26.60 3.43
CA GLN A 116 -8.28 -26.74 4.36
C GLN A 116 -8.68 -27.72 5.47
N ILE A 117 -7.88 -28.75 5.70
CA ILE A 117 -8.12 -29.78 6.70
C ILE A 117 -6.96 -29.79 7.69
N PHE A 118 -7.30 -29.73 8.97
CA PHE A 118 -6.36 -29.65 10.09
C PHE A 118 -6.24 -31.03 10.72
N PHE A 119 -5.03 -31.56 10.76
CA PHE A 119 -4.72 -32.84 11.40
C PHE A 119 -3.78 -32.62 12.59
N ASP A 120 -4.02 -33.34 13.69
CA ASP A 120 -3.07 -33.39 14.79
C ASP A 120 -1.81 -34.20 14.44
N ALA A 121 -0.85 -34.23 15.36
CA ALA A 121 0.40 -34.97 15.21
C ALA A 121 0.22 -36.50 15.05
N THR A 122 -0.96 -37.04 15.39
CA THR A 122 -1.31 -38.47 15.24
C THR A 122 -2.01 -38.75 13.90
N GLY A 123 -2.36 -37.71 13.15
CA GLY A 123 -3.08 -37.81 11.88
C GLY A 123 -4.60 -37.86 12.04
N LYS A 124 -5.12 -37.50 13.22
CA LYS A 124 -6.56 -37.34 13.42
C LYS A 124 -7.00 -35.98 12.89
N GLU A 125 -8.04 -35.99 12.07
CA GLU A 125 -8.70 -34.75 11.63
C GLU A 125 -9.34 -34.04 12.82
N LEU A 126 -9.01 -32.75 12.98
CA LEU A 126 -9.49 -31.88 14.04
C LEU A 126 -10.57 -30.92 13.54
N PHE A 127 -10.39 -30.38 12.33
CA PHE A 127 -11.23 -29.33 11.76
C PHE A 127 -11.08 -29.29 10.24
N ARG A 128 -12.09 -28.75 9.56
CA ARG A 128 -12.02 -28.40 8.13
C ARG A 128 -12.73 -27.08 7.85
N HIS A 129 -12.21 -26.35 6.87
CA HIS A 129 -12.75 -25.11 6.35
C HIS A 129 -12.93 -25.20 4.82
N GLU A 130 -14.00 -24.61 4.29
CA GLU A 130 -14.26 -24.53 2.85
C GLU A 130 -14.21 -23.07 2.39
N GLY A 131 -13.46 -22.80 1.33
CA GLY A 131 -13.27 -21.45 0.77
C GLY A 131 -11.92 -20.82 1.15
N PHE A 132 -11.79 -19.52 0.90
CA PHE A 132 -10.58 -18.77 1.23
C PHE A 132 -10.38 -18.69 2.75
N PHE A 133 -9.15 -18.96 3.22
CA PHE A 133 -8.83 -18.94 4.64
C PHE A 133 -7.56 -18.13 4.88
N SER A 134 -7.67 -17.00 5.58
CA SER A 134 -6.51 -16.13 5.79
C SER A 134 -5.49 -16.81 6.69
N LYS A 135 -4.23 -16.37 6.58
CA LYS A 135 -3.15 -16.85 7.44
C LYS A 135 -3.51 -16.70 8.93
N GLU A 136 -4.08 -15.57 9.32
CA GLU A 136 -4.43 -15.28 10.70
C GLU A 136 -5.52 -16.22 11.21
N ASP A 137 -6.53 -16.50 10.40
CA ASP A 137 -7.60 -17.40 10.81
C ASP A 137 -7.09 -18.84 10.93
N ILE A 138 -6.21 -19.29 10.01
CA ILE A 138 -5.54 -20.59 10.11
C ILE A 138 -4.79 -20.72 11.45
N LEU A 139 -4.01 -19.69 11.81
CA LEU A 139 -3.24 -19.67 13.05
C LEU A 139 -4.14 -19.59 14.29
N ALA A 140 -5.24 -18.84 14.22
CA ALA A 140 -6.24 -18.79 15.27
C ALA A 140 -6.92 -20.15 15.48
N THR A 141 -7.28 -20.84 14.39
CA THR A 141 -7.84 -22.18 14.43
C THR A 141 -6.88 -23.17 15.07
N TRP A 142 -5.58 -23.17 14.72
CA TRP A 142 -4.60 -24.04 15.40
C TRP A 142 -4.59 -23.83 16.91
N LYS A 143 -4.65 -22.57 17.35
CA LYS A 143 -4.72 -22.22 18.78
C LYS A 143 -6.01 -22.72 19.44
N GLU A 144 -7.15 -22.55 18.79
CA GLU A 144 -8.44 -23.05 19.29
C GLU A 144 -8.48 -24.58 19.40
N LEU A 145 -7.78 -25.27 18.49
CA LEU A 145 -7.61 -26.72 18.49
C LEU A 145 -6.58 -27.21 19.52
N GLY A 146 -6.01 -26.32 20.33
CA GLY A 146 -5.04 -26.65 21.36
C GLY A 146 -3.66 -27.03 20.83
N VAL A 147 -3.36 -26.70 19.57
CA VAL A 147 -2.03 -26.87 18.98
C VAL A 147 -1.25 -25.58 19.17
N ASP A 148 -0.30 -25.61 20.09
CA ASP A 148 0.59 -24.47 20.31
C ASP A 148 1.71 -24.44 19.26
N LEU A 149 1.55 -23.55 18.28
CA LEU A 149 2.60 -23.27 17.30
C LEU A 149 3.54 -22.13 17.75
N SER A 150 3.37 -21.58 18.95
CA SER A 150 4.08 -20.39 19.45
C SER A 150 5.47 -20.66 20.02
N ASP A 151 5.79 -21.92 20.36
CA ASP A 151 7.12 -22.37 20.79
C ASP A 151 8.10 -22.48 19.61
N SER A 152 8.41 -21.32 19.04
CA SER A 152 9.65 -20.88 18.38
C SER A 152 9.33 -19.81 17.33
N GLY A 153 9.11 -18.57 17.79
CA GLY A 153 9.35 -17.38 16.96
C GLY A 153 8.19 -16.81 16.12
N SER A 154 6.93 -17.23 16.33
CA SER A 154 5.78 -16.66 15.56
C SER A 154 4.82 -15.77 16.35
N ALA A 155 5.16 -15.36 17.57
CA ALA A 155 4.67 -14.05 17.97
C ALA A 155 5.45 -13.04 17.11
N MET A 156 4.76 -12.21 16.33
CA MET A 156 5.40 -11.02 15.78
C MET A 156 6.19 -10.37 16.91
N PRO A 157 7.49 -10.05 16.74
CA PRO A 157 8.27 -9.51 17.83
C PRO A 157 7.53 -8.29 18.37
N ALA A 158 7.25 -8.30 19.68
CA ALA A 158 6.66 -7.18 20.40
C ALA A 158 7.68 -6.03 20.39
N PHE A 159 7.77 -5.34 19.26
CA PHE A 159 8.57 -4.14 19.12
C PHE A 159 7.63 -2.95 19.27
N GLU A 160 7.77 -2.29 20.41
CA GLU A 160 7.05 -1.08 20.76
C GLU A 160 8.03 -0.01 21.21
N GLN A 161 7.71 1.24 20.87
CA GLN A 161 8.39 2.42 21.36
C GLN A 161 7.30 3.37 21.84
N LEU A 162 6.86 3.22 23.08
CA LEU A 162 5.77 4.04 23.64
C LEU A 162 6.26 5.40 24.15
N THR A 163 7.56 5.52 24.39
CA THR A 163 8.25 6.77 24.71
C THR A 163 9.25 7.08 23.61
N PRO A 164 9.37 8.34 23.15
CA PRO A 164 10.35 8.68 22.12
C PRO A 164 11.77 8.47 22.69
N ASP A 165 12.71 8.06 21.83
CA ASP A 165 14.12 7.89 22.19
C ASP A 165 14.75 9.23 22.62
N ARG A 166 14.30 10.32 21.97
CA ARG A 166 14.66 11.69 22.35
C ARG A 166 13.41 12.58 22.37
N PRO A 167 13.23 13.46 23.37
CA PRO A 167 12.18 14.46 23.31
C PRO A 167 12.38 15.40 22.11
N ASP A 168 11.29 15.84 21.49
CA ASP A 168 11.35 16.86 20.46
C ASP A 168 11.47 18.25 21.09
N GLU A 169 12.69 18.77 21.14
CA GLU A 169 13.02 20.08 21.71
C GLU A 169 12.96 21.21 20.67
N ARG A 170 12.57 20.92 19.42
CA ARG A 170 12.44 21.95 18.40
C ARG A 170 11.37 22.98 18.82
N PRO A 171 11.62 24.29 18.60
CA PRO A 171 10.61 25.30 18.87
C PRO A 171 9.33 25.02 18.07
N LYS A 172 8.16 25.14 18.71
CA LYS A 172 6.87 24.79 18.08
C LYS A 172 6.63 25.51 16.76
N GLU A 173 7.13 26.73 16.62
CA GLU A 173 7.05 27.57 15.43
C GLU A 173 7.91 27.09 14.25
N SER A 174 8.89 26.22 14.51
CA SER A 174 9.77 25.61 13.50
C SER A 174 9.27 24.26 12.99
N VAL A 175 8.21 23.71 13.60
CA VAL A 175 7.66 22.39 13.30
C VAL A 175 6.33 22.53 12.56
N CYS A 176 6.20 21.85 11.42
CA CYS A 176 4.98 21.85 10.63
C CYS A 176 3.85 21.16 11.39
N TYR A 177 2.73 21.87 11.56
CA TYR A 177 1.54 21.35 12.24
C TYR A 177 0.94 20.07 11.62
N MET A 178 1.22 19.81 10.33
CA MET A 178 0.63 18.68 9.63
C MET A 178 1.53 17.44 9.60
N CYS A 179 2.81 17.61 9.27
CA CYS A 179 3.73 16.50 9.03
C CYS A 179 4.87 16.39 10.05
N ASP A 180 4.92 17.28 11.05
CA ASP A 180 5.98 17.37 12.07
C ASP A 180 7.41 17.58 11.51
N GLY A 181 7.52 17.87 10.21
CA GLY A 181 8.77 18.22 9.54
C GLY A 181 9.20 19.66 9.80
N ASP A 182 10.47 19.94 9.55
CA ASP A 182 11.03 21.28 9.69
C ASP A 182 10.42 22.25 8.68
N ILE A 183 10.25 23.50 9.10
CA ILE A 183 9.73 24.58 8.26
C ILE A 183 10.91 25.37 7.65
N ASP A 184 11.04 25.37 6.32
CA ASP A 184 11.82 26.40 5.61
C ASP A 184 11.03 27.72 5.68
N ALA A 185 11.67 28.78 6.19
CA ALA A 185 11.05 30.09 6.35
C ALA A 185 10.50 30.64 5.02
N ARG A 186 11.12 30.31 3.87
CA ARG A 186 10.71 30.77 2.53
C ARG A 186 9.46 30.10 1.99
N THR A 187 9.07 28.93 2.53
CA THR A 187 7.86 28.21 2.12
C THR A 187 6.78 28.23 3.19
N LEU A 188 7.06 28.79 4.37
CA LEU A 188 6.12 28.87 5.48
C LEU A 188 4.75 29.40 5.01
N VAL A 189 3.71 28.69 5.42
CA VAL A 189 2.33 29.15 5.35
C VAL A 189 1.77 29.24 6.75
N THR A 190 1.22 30.40 7.10
CA THR A 190 0.64 30.68 8.42
C THR A 190 -0.87 30.88 8.29
N VAL A 191 -1.64 30.17 9.12
CA VAL A 191 -3.09 30.26 9.22
C VAL A 191 -3.44 30.84 10.58
N GLN A 192 -4.13 31.99 10.62
CA GLN A 192 -4.57 32.60 11.87
C GLN A 192 -5.79 31.87 12.43
N THR A 193 -5.74 31.51 13.70
CA THR A 193 -6.84 30.87 14.43
C THR A 193 -7.05 31.55 15.78
N ASP A 194 -8.19 31.30 16.43
CA ASP A 194 -8.50 31.86 17.75
C ASP A 194 -7.53 31.40 18.85
N LYS A 195 -6.79 30.30 18.61
CA LYS A 195 -5.78 29.75 19.52
C LYS A 195 -4.35 30.16 19.15
N GLY A 196 -4.22 31.09 18.19
CA GLY A 196 -2.95 31.54 17.65
C GLY A 196 -2.62 30.98 16.27
N PRO A 197 -1.46 31.36 15.70
CA PRO A 197 -1.08 30.97 14.36
C PRO A 197 -0.72 29.49 14.26
N VAL A 198 -1.37 28.80 13.33
CA VAL A 198 -0.98 27.46 12.86
C VAL A 198 0.01 27.63 11.72
N ARG A 199 1.10 26.85 11.72
CA ARG A 199 2.18 26.94 10.72
C ARG A 199 2.31 25.62 9.95
N THR A 200 2.45 25.72 8.64
CA THR A 200 2.73 24.58 7.77
C THR A 200 3.98 24.84 6.94
N CYS A 201 4.74 23.79 6.63
CA CYS A 201 6.03 23.91 5.93
C CYS A 201 5.91 24.35 4.47
N GLY A 202 4.71 24.43 3.90
CA GLY A 202 4.52 24.73 2.50
C GLY A 202 3.04 24.78 2.11
N PRO A 203 2.73 25.33 0.91
CA PRO A 203 1.38 25.33 0.38
C PRO A 203 0.74 23.94 0.32
N HIS A 204 1.51 22.88 0.04
CA HIS A 204 0.98 21.52 0.06
C HIS A 204 0.40 21.13 1.42
N CYS A 205 1.18 21.27 2.50
CA CYS A 205 0.71 20.96 3.85
C CYS A 205 -0.44 21.88 4.29
N TYR A 206 -0.50 23.11 3.79
CA TYR A 206 -1.69 23.96 3.93
C TYR A 206 -2.92 23.35 3.25
N PHE A 207 -2.83 22.83 2.01
CA PHE A 207 -3.98 22.20 1.36
C PHE A 207 -4.35 20.84 1.99
N ILE A 208 -3.39 20.12 2.56
CA ILE A 208 -3.69 18.97 3.43
C ILE A 208 -4.53 19.42 4.62
N LEU A 209 -4.10 20.45 5.36
CA LEU A 209 -4.85 21.05 6.47
C LEU A 209 -6.26 21.47 6.01
N TYR A 210 -6.34 22.25 4.93
CA TYR A 210 -7.59 22.75 4.35
C TYR A 210 -8.56 21.61 3.99
N SER A 211 -8.06 20.52 3.40
CA SER A 211 -8.88 19.34 3.06
C SER A 211 -9.39 18.57 4.29
N CYS A 212 -8.75 18.74 5.45
CA CYS A 212 -9.12 18.09 6.72
C CYS A 212 -10.11 18.93 7.55
N LEU A 213 -10.35 20.19 7.19
CA LEU A 213 -11.36 21.03 7.82
C LEU A 213 -12.77 20.51 7.53
N THR A 214 -13.58 20.43 8.58
CA THR A 214 -15.00 20.05 8.56
C THR A 214 -15.94 21.25 8.70
N GLU A 215 -15.41 22.41 9.10
CA GLU A 215 -16.13 23.67 9.19
C GLU A 215 -16.41 24.31 7.82
N ASP A 216 -17.29 25.32 7.80
CA ASP A 216 -17.48 26.16 6.63
C ASP A 216 -16.18 26.87 6.27
N LYS A 217 -15.78 26.74 5.00
CA LYS A 217 -14.51 27.25 4.48
C LYS A 217 -14.68 28.60 3.78
N ALA A 218 -15.89 29.16 3.75
CA ALA A 218 -16.16 30.44 3.09
C ALA A 218 -15.24 31.55 3.62
N GLY A 219 -14.33 32.01 2.77
CA GLY A 219 -13.37 33.07 3.10
C GLY A 219 -12.27 32.64 4.08
N PHE A 220 -12.04 31.33 4.25
CA PHE A 220 -10.97 30.80 5.10
C PHE A 220 -9.59 31.34 4.69
N GLU A 221 -9.38 31.55 3.39
CA GLU A 221 -8.16 32.07 2.77
C GLU A 221 -7.79 33.46 3.31
N LYS A 222 -8.76 34.26 3.80
CA LYS A 222 -8.50 35.58 4.40
C LYS A 222 -7.64 35.50 5.66
N LYS A 223 -7.58 34.33 6.31
CA LYS A 223 -6.79 34.10 7.51
C LYS A 223 -5.38 33.59 7.19
N VAL A 224 -5.02 33.47 5.92
CA VAL A 224 -3.82 32.73 5.49
C VAL A 224 -2.81 33.69 4.87
N ASN A 225 -1.56 33.58 5.34
CA ASN A 225 -0.41 34.23 4.73
C ASN A 225 0.58 33.17 4.26
N VAL A 226 1.19 33.43 3.10
CA VAL A 226 2.31 32.67 2.54
C VAL A 226 3.56 33.53 2.59
N THR A 227 4.73 32.93 2.72
CA THR A 227 5.99 33.68 2.64
C THR A 227 6.34 33.97 1.18
N ASP A 228 6.61 35.24 0.86
CA ASP A 228 7.23 35.63 -0.40
C ASP A 228 8.63 35.03 -0.50
N TRP A 229 8.84 34.20 -1.51
CA TRP A 229 10.06 33.43 -1.72
C TRP A 229 11.30 34.32 -1.88
N ALA A 230 11.14 35.51 -2.47
CA ALA A 230 12.24 36.43 -2.73
C ALA A 230 12.67 37.23 -1.50
N THR A 231 11.72 37.71 -0.69
CA THR A 231 11.98 38.67 0.41
C THR A 231 11.85 38.06 1.80
N GLY A 232 11.23 36.88 1.92
CA GLY A 232 10.91 36.27 3.21
C GLY A 232 9.75 36.95 3.97
N GLN A 233 9.08 37.94 3.36
CA GLN A 233 7.98 38.66 3.99
C GLN A 233 6.64 37.93 3.84
N PRO A 234 5.73 38.02 4.81
CA PRO A 234 4.39 37.45 4.68
C PRO A 234 3.55 38.21 3.64
N VAL A 235 2.80 37.45 2.84
CA VAL A 235 1.86 37.95 1.82
C VAL A 235 0.50 37.28 2.05
N PRO A 236 -0.62 38.04 2.05
CA PRO A 236 -1.95 37.44 2.07
C PRO A 236 -2.10 36.45 0.90
N ILE A 237 -2.56 35.22 1.17
CA ILE A 237 -2.61 34.16 0.14
C ILE A 237 -3.45 34.55 -1.08
N LEU A 238 -4.45 35.41 -0.88
CA LEU A 238 -5.36 35.93 -1.91
C LEU A 238 -4.68 36.91 -2.87
N GLU A 239 -3.55 37.50 -2.48
CA GLU A 239 -2.78 38.46 -3.27
C GLU A 239 -1.53 37.82 -3.91
N ALA A 240 -1.19 36.60 -3.50
CA ALA A 240 0.02 35.93 -3.94
C ALA A 240 -0.09 35.33 -5.35
N ALA A 241 1.04 35.32 -6.05
CA ALA A 241 1.25 34.50 -7.24
C ALA A 241 2.10 33.26 -6.87
N PHE A 242 1.84 32.13 -7.51
CA PHE A 242 2.52 30.88 -7.16
C PHE A 242 3.31 30.35 -8.35
N LEU A 243 4.59 30.07 -8.17
CA LEU A 243 5.37 29.30 -9.13
C LEU A 243 5.38 27.84 -8.70
N SER A 244 4.86 26.95 -9.54
CA SER A 244 4.85 25.50 -9.31
C SER A 244 5.63 24.78 -10.39
N GLY A 245 6.51 23.88 -9.98
CA GLY A 245 7.19 22.93 -10.86
C GLY A 245 7.26 21.55 -10.19
N GLU A 246 8.10 20.68 -10.74
CA GLU A 246 8.27 19.31 -10.26
C GLU A 246 9.76 19.03 -10.06
N ASP A 247 10.08 18.23 -9.05
CA ASP A 247 11.41 17.68 -8.89
C ASP A 247 11.65 16.62 -9.98
N GLU A 248 12.74 16.75 -10.73
CA GLU A 248 12.99 15.93 -11.92
C GLU A 248 13.21 14.44 -11.61
N THR A 249 13.65 14.13 -10.39
CA THR A 249 13.96 12.75 -9.99
C THR A 249 12.73 12.04 -9.43
N THR A 250 11.97 12.74 -8.60
CA THR A 250 10.84 12.16 -7.86
C THR A 250 9.49 12.45 -8.51
N GLY A 251 9.43 13.43 -9.42
CA GLY A 251 8.18 13.98 -9.96
C GLY A 251 7.35 14.71 -8.90
N ARG A 252 7.92 14.96 -7.70
CA ARG A 252 7.18 15.56 -6.60
C ARG A 252 7.02 17.06 -6.85
N PRO A 253 5.79 17.62 -6.77
CA PRO A 253 5.62 19.05 -6.99
C PRO A 253 6.29 19.90 -5.91
N TRP A 254 6.86 21.03 -6.32
CA TRP A 254 7.30 22.11 -5.44
C TRP A 254 6.53 23.39 -5.76
N ILE A 255 6.39 24.26 -4.76
CA ILE A 255 5.62 25.51 -4.86
C ILE A 255 6.37 26.63 -4.15
N LYS A 256 6.53 27.76 -4.84
CA LYS A 256 7.08 29.01 -4.31
C LYS A 256 6.01 30.09 -4.42
N ALA A 257 5.78 30.84 -3.35
CA ALA A 257 4.83 31.95 -3.36
C ALA A 257 5.56 33.28 -3.57
N PHE A 258 4.90 34.24 -4.22
CA PHE A 258 5.45 35.56 -4.53
C PHE A 258 4.43 36.66 -4.26
N ALA A 259 4.91 37.81 -3.79
CA ALA A 259 4.11 39.01 -3.58
C ALA A 259 3.54 39.60 -4.88
N SER A 260 4.13 39.27 -6.03
CA SER A 260 3.63 39.70 -7.34
C SER A 260 3.84 38.66 -8.42
N ARG A 261 3.01 38.73 -9.46
CA ARG A 261 3.14 37.88 -10.65
C ARG A 261 4.47 38.12 -11.37
N ASP A 262 4.95 39.35 -11.42
CA ASP A 262 6.20 39.70 -12.10
C ASP A 262 7.41 39.05 -11.41
N ALA A 263 7.42 39.02 -10.07
CA ALA A 263 8.45 38.32 -9.31
C ALA A 263 8.43 36.80 -9.58
N ALA A 264 7.25 36.19 -9.63
CA ALA A 264 7.11 34.77 -9.99
C ALA A 264 7.58 34.48 -11.43
N LEU A 265 7.31 35.38 -12.38
CA LEU A 265 7.75 35.26 -13.77
C LEU A 265 9.27 35.42 -13.90
N ALA A 266 9.88 36.29 -13.10
CA ALA A 266 11.33 36.44 -13.04
C ALA A 266 11.99 35.14 -12.53
N GLU A 267 11.51 34.57 -11.41
CA GLU A 267 12.02 33.30 -10.88
C GLU A 267 11.82 32.15 -11.87
N ARG A 268 10.70 32.10 -12.59
CA ARG A 268 10.42 31.05 -13.58
C ARG A 268 11.52 30.93 -14.63
N SER A 269 12.18 32.02 -15.00
CA SER A 269 13.28 31.98 -15.98
C SER A 269 14.46 31.12 -15.52
N ALA A 270 14.68 31.02 -14.20
CA ALA A 270 15.73 30.22 -13.59
C ALA A 270 15.23 28.84 -13.14
N ALA A 271 14.04 28.76 -12.56
CA ALA A 271 13.52 27.55 -11.93
C ALA A 271 12.60 26.69 -12.82
N GLY A 272 12.19 27.20 -13.99
CA GLY A 272 11.15 26.58 -14.81
C GLY A 272 9.77 26.59 -14.15
N GLY A 273 8.86 25.75 -14.65
CA GLY A 273 7.51 25.58 -14.09
C GLY A 273 6.46 26.57 -14.60
N SER A 274 5.33 26.62 -13.88
CA SER A 274 4.12 27.36 -14.24
C SER A 274 3.73 28.36 -13.16
N VAL A 275 3.43 29.60 -13.56
CA VAL A 275 2.91 30.63 -12.64
C VAL A 275 1.39 30.54 -12.58
N LEU A 276 0.87 30.14 -11.42
CA LEU A 276 -0.54 29.89 -11.11
C LEU A 276 -1.12 30.99 -10.21
N ASN A 277 -2.43 31.23 -10.34
CA ASN A 277 -3.20 31.92 -9.31
C ASN A 277 -3.63 30.94 -8.21
N LEU A 278 -4.21 31.45 -7.11
CA LEU A 278 -4.63 30.63 -5.98
C LEU A 278 -5.65 29.56 -6.37
N GLU A 279 -6.64 29.89 -7.21
CA GLU A 279 -7.67 28.94 -7.62
C GLU A 279 -7.09 27.75 -8.40
N SER A 280 -6.23 28.02 -9.38
CA SER A 280 -5.57 26.98 -10.17
C SER A 280 -4.63 26.13 -9.30
N LEU A 281 -3.92 26.77 -8.35
CA LEU A 281 -3.11 26.04 -7.39
C LEU A 281 -3.96 25.13 -6.50
N ALA A 282 -5.05 25.64 -5.96
CA ALA A 282 -5.95 24.88 -5.10
C ALA A 282 -6.53 23.65 -5.82
N GLN A 283 -6.95 23.81 -7.08
CA GLN A 283 -7.39 22.70 -7.92
C GLN A 283 -6.27 21.67 -8.12
N LYS A 284 -5.03 22.11 -8.39
CA LYS A 284 -3.87 21.21 -8.54
C LYS A 284 -3.59 20.44 -7.25
N GLU A 285 -3.52 21.12 -6.13
CA GLU A 285 -3.18 20.54 -4.81
C GLU A 285 -4.25 19.59 -4.28
N MET A 286 -5.51 19.81 -4.63
CA MET A 286 -6.63 18.97 -4.21
C MET A 286 -7.09 17.98 -5.28
N SER A 287 -6.41 17.90 -6.43
CA SER A 287 -6.76 17.01 -7.54
C SER A 287 -6.68 15.52 -7.17
N HIS A 288 -5.72 15.18 -6.30
CA HIS A 288 -5.52 13.84 -5.81
C HIS A 288 -5.89 13.79 -4.33
N ARG A 289 -6.79 12.87 -3.99
CA ARG A 289 -7.31 12.72 -2.63
C ARG A 289 -7.22 11.28 -2.20
N CYS A 290 -6.99 11.10 -0.91
CA CYS A 290 -7.04 9.81 -0.27
C CYS A 290 -8.43 9.20 -0.43
N GLY A 291 -8.53 8.03 -1.05
CA GLY A 291 -9.75 7.26 -1.24
C GLY A 291 -10.38 6.78 0.08
N PHE A 292 -9.70 6.93 1.22
CA PHE A 292 -10.25 6.62 2.54
C PHE A 292 -10.70 7.86 3.32
N CYS A 293 -9.85 8.87 3.48
CA CYS A 293 -10.13 10.02 4.37
C CYS A 293 -10.33 11.36 3.65
N ASP A 294 -10.30 11.37 2.30
CA ASP A 294 -10.44 12.53 1.43
C ASP A 294 -9.39 13.65 1.63
N ARG A 295 -8.32 13.36 2.37
CA ARG A 295 -7.17 14.25 2.54
C ARG A 295 -6.45 14.44 1.20
N ALA A 296 -6.09 15.66 0.87
CA ALA A 296 -5.24 15.95 -0.29
C ALA A 296 -3.90 15.21 -0.15
N CYS A 297 -3.40 14.63 -1.23
CA CYS A 297 -2.13 13.92 -1.22
C CYS A 297 -1.47 13.96 -2.58
N TYR A 298 -0.15 13.97 -2.61
CA TYR A 298 0.59 13.72 -3.83
C TYR A 298 0.71 12.22 -4.10
N PRO A 299 0.46 11.75 -5.34
CA PRO A 299 0.73 10.38 -5.76
C PRO A 299 2.15 9.91 -5.42
N GLN A 300 3.13 10.82 -5.45
CA GLN A 300 4.53 10.54 -5.16
C GLN A 300 4.79 10.13 -3.70
N ASP A 301 3.95 10.61 -2.77
CA ASP A 301 4.07 10.38 -1.33
C ASP A 301 3.03 9.37 -0.80
N ALA A 302 2.00 9.08 -1.60
CA ALA A 302 0.86 8.24 -1.24
C ALA A 302 1.06 6.77 -1.62
N SER A 303 0.29 5.89 -0.99
CA SER A 303 0.17 4.49 -1.39
C SER A 303 -0.83 4.39 -2.54
N GLU A 304 -0.49 3.73 -3.64
CA GLU A 304 -1.44 3.46 -4.72
C GLU A 304 -2.43 2.39 -4.24
N VAL A 305 -3.70 2.56 -4.60
CA VAL A 305 -4.75 1.59 -4.30
C VAL A 305 -5.56 1.31 -5.56
N ILE A 306 -5.61 0.05 -5.95
CA ILE A 306 -6.42 -0.44 -7.07
C ILE A 306 -7.61 -1.18 -6.46
N VAL A 307 -8.81 -0.66 -6.67
CA VAL A 307 -10.05 -1.24 -6.15
C VAL A 307 -10.66 -2.18 -7.19
N GLU A 308 -11.27 -3.26 -6.73
CA GLU A 308 -12.02 -4.18 -7.56
C GLU A 308 -12.98 -3.44 -8.53
N GLY A 309 -12.87 -3.80 -9.81
CA GLY A 309 -13.54 -3.11 -10.92
C GLY A 309 -12.66 -2.06 -11.61
N GLY A 310 -11.38 -1.94 -11.25
CA GLY A 310 -10.38 -1.15 -11.98
C GLY A 310 -10.33 0.33 -11.60
N MET A 311 -10.90 0.72 -10.46
CA MET A 311 -10.79 2.09 -9.96
C MET A 311 -9.42 2.28 -9.30
N HIS A 312 -8.64 3.27 -9.77
CA HIS A 312 -7.40 3.68 -9.14
C HIS A 312 -7.66 4.85 -8.17
N THR A 313 -7.10 4.74 -6.97
CA THR A 313 -7.15 5.78 -5.93
C THR A 313 -5.89 5.72 -5.08
N TRP A 314 -5.87 6.48 -3.98
CA TRP A 314 -4.68 6.68 -3.15
C TRP A 314 -4.99 6.49 -1.68
N GLY A 315 -4.03 6.01 -0.90
CA GLY A 315 -3.99 6.17 0.54
C GLY A 315 -2.96 7.24 0.90
N CYS A 316 -3.35 8.31 1.61
CA CYS A 316 -2.38 9.31 2.08
C CYS A 316 -1.36 8.75 3.10
N CYS A 317 -1.61 7.55 3.62
CA CYS A 317 -0.65 6.70 4.31
C CYS A 317 -1.04 5.23 4.14
N SER A 318 -0.16 4.33 4.55
CA SER A 318 -0.36 2.88 4.51
C SER A 318 -1.67 2.40 5.11
N HIS A 319 -2.03 2.92 6.28
CA HIS A 319 -3.24 2.49 6.97
C HIS A 319 -4.50 3.05 6.28
N CYS A 320 -4.42 4.25 5.72
CA CYS A 320 -5.52 4.79 4.91
C CYS A 320 -5.69 4.02 3.60
N ALA A 321 -4.59 3.52 3.02
CA ALA A 321 -4.64 2.68 1.83
C ALA A 321 -5.47 1.41 2.09
N LEU A 322 -5.20 0.72 3.19
CA LEU A 322 -6.02 -0.42 3.65
C LEU A 322 -7.47 0.00 3.97
N GLY A 323 -7.65 1.21 4.51
CA GLY A 323 -8.97 1.76 4.81
C GLY A 323 -9.89 1.91 3.59
N VAL A 324 -9.33 1.99 2.37
CA VAL A 324 -10.14 2.04 1.15
C VAL A 324 -11.04 0.81 1.02
N ALA A 325 -10.58 -0.38 1.44
CA ALA A 325 -11.40 -1.59 1.48
C ALA A 325 -12.62 -1.39 2.40
N ALA A 326 -12.41 -0.85 3.59
CA ALA A 326 -13.49 -0.58 4.55
C ALA A 326 -14.49 0.45 4.03
N ARG A 327 -14.02 1.49 3.32
CA ARG A 327 -14.92 2.53 2.77
C ARG A 327 -15.72 2.04 1.55
N THR A 328 -15.11 1.21 0.72
CA THR A 328 -15.73 0.76 -0.54
C THR A 328 -16.50 -0.54 -0.39
N GLY A 329 -16.20 -1.34 0.64
CA GLY A 329 -16.71 -2.71 0.80
C GLY A 329 -16.17 -3.67 -0.27
N LYS A 330 -15.09 -3.30 -0.96
CA LYS A 330 -14.52 -4.03 -2.07
C LYS A 330 -13.10 -4.49 -1.77
N ASP A 331 -12.67 -5.49 -2.52
CA ASP A 331 -11.28 -5.91 -2.50
C ASP A 331 -10.36 -4.89 -3.16
N ILE A 332 -9.13 -4.82 -2.65
CA ILE A 332 -8.12 -3.85 -3.08
C ILE A 332 -6.76 -4.51 -3.26
N GLU A 333 -5.96 -3.90 -4.12
CA GLU A 333 -4.50 -4.07 -4.17
C GLU A 333 -3.86 -2.75 -3.74
N VAL A 334 -3.10 -2.77 -2.64
CA VAL A 334 -2.29 -1.65 -2.18
C VAL A 334 -0.87 -1.86 -2.67
N ARG A 335 -0.29 -0.83 -3.31
CA ARG A 335 1.13 -0.76 -3.64
C ARG A 335 1.77 0.38 -2.89
N GLU A 336 2.70 0.05 -2.02
CA GLU A 336 3.45 1.00 -1.22
C GLU A 336 4.94 0.71 -1.32
N LYS A 337 5.76 1.68 -0.89
CA LYS A 337 7.20 1.52 -0.77
C LYS A 337 7.58 1.48 0.70
N ASP A 338 8.45 0.56 1.08
CA ASP A 338 9.10 0.53 2.39
C ASP A 338 9.60 1.93 2.77
N ARG A 339 9.22 2.41 3.95
CA ARG A 339 9.55 3.79 4.35
C ARG A 339 11.06 4.06 4.44
N LEU A 340 11.86 3.04 4.76
CA LEU A 340 13.31 3.09 4.86
C LEU A 340 13.98 2.89 3.49
N THR A 341 13.73 1.75 2.85
CA THR A 341 14.51 1.27 1.69
C THR A 341 13.89 1.59 0.34
N LYS A 342 12.63 2.03 0.34
CA LYS A 342 11.80 2.27 -0.85
C LYS A 342 11.49 1.03 -1.70
N GLN A 343 11.84 -0.17 -1.23
CA GLN A 343 11.45 -1.42 -1.87
C GLN A 343 9.93 -1.59 -1.91
N PRO A 344 9.37 -2.19 -2.97
CA PRO A 344 7.92 -2.34 -3.11
C PRO A 344 7.35 -3.30 -2.07
N ILE A 345 6.15 -2.97 -1.60
CA ILE A 345 5.29 -3.78 -0.76
C ILE A 345 3.91 -3.83 -1.43
N VAL A 346 3.40 -5.03 -1.68
CA VAL A 346 2.09 -5.25 -2.31
C VAL A 346 1.20 -6.02 -1.34
N VAL A 347 0.00 -5.49 -1.10
CA VAL A 347 -1.02 -6.13 -0.27
C VAL A 347 -2.25 -6.34 -1.13
N LYS A 348 -2.76 -7.56 -1.22
CA LYS A 348 -4.02 -7.87 -1.91
C LYS A 348 -5.03 -8.38 -0.90
N THR A 349 -6.27 -7.92 -0.99
CA THR A 349 -7.34 -8.40 -0.11
C THR A 349 -8.29 -9.36 -0.81
N PHE A 350 -8.95 -10.19 -0.02
CA PHE A 350 -10.12 -10.97 -0.42
C PHE A 350 -11.12 -10.98 0.72
N GLU A 351 -12.37 -10.64 0.43
CA GLU A 351 -13.48 -10.68 1.40
C GLU A 351 -13.12 -9.97 2.73
N GLY A 352 -12.44 -8.82 2.63
CA GLY A 352 -12.05 -8.00 3.78
C GLY A 352 -10.85 -8.50 4.60
N LYS A 353 -10.12 -9.52 4.10
CA LYS A 353 -8.91 -10.08 4.72
C LYS A 353 -7.71 -9.93 3.79
N VAL A 354 -6.50 -9.99 4.34
CA VAL A 354 -5.28 -10.02 3.51
C VAL A 354 -5.15 -11.41 2.88
N ALA A 355 -5.05 -11.44 1.56
CA ALA A 355 -4.94 -12.64 0.76
C ALA A 355 -3.55 -12.86 0.17
N SER A 356 -2.85 -11.79 -0.18
CA SER A 356 -1.42 -11.85 -0.50
C SER A 356 -0.68 -10.68 0.14
N LEU A 357 0.54 -10.96 0.59
CA LEU A 357 1.46 -9.96 1.12
C LEU A 357 2.86 -10.21 0.55
N GLU A 358 3.38 -9.24 -0.19
CA GLU A 358 4.67 -9.34 -0.87
C GLU A 358 5.56 -8.16 -0.46
N PRO A 359 6.74 -8.39 0.15
CA PRO A 359 7.20 -9.69 0.67
C PRO A 359 6.37 -10.14 1.88
N ALA A 360 6.28 -11.45 2.11
CA ALA A 360 5.53 -12.02 3.24
C ALA A 360 6.03 -11.55 4.62
N THR A 361 7.28 -11.09 4.68
CA THR A 361 7.91 -10.53 5.88
C THR A 361 7.48 -9.09 6.19
N ALA A 362 6.67 -8.46 5.33
CA ALA A 362 6.30 -7.07 5.49
C ALA A 362 5.44 -6.83 6.74
N VAL A 363 5.67 -5.68 7.37
CA VAL A 363 5.04 -5.27 8.62
C VAL A 363 4.57 -3.82 8.54
N ALA A 364 3.71 -3.42 9.47
CA ALA A 364 3.24 -2.05 9.60
C ALA A 364 3.69 -1.42 10.92
N TRP A 365 4.04 -0.14 10.87
CA TRP A 365 4.20 0.70 12.07
C TRP A 365 2.90 1.46 12.32
N PHE A 366 2.31 1.24 13.48
CA PHE A 366 1.19 2.03 13.97
C PHE A 366 1.70 3.10 14.93
N GLY A 367 1.94 4.29 14.39
CA GLY A 367 2.32 5.47 15.17
C GLY A 367 1.22 5.86 16.14
N GLN A 368 1.57 5.99 17.41
CA GLN A 368 0.66 6.32 18.49
C GLN A 368 1.25 7.36 19.41
N ARG A 369 0.37 8.19 19.96
CA ARG A 369 0.70 9.17 20.98
C ARG A 369 -0.27 9.05 22.15
N GLN A 370 0.23 9.35 23.33
CA GLN A 370 -0.61 9.43 24.52
C GLN A 370 -1.26 10.82 24.59
N LYS A 371 -2.56 10.84 24.82
CA LYS A 371 -3.32 12.06 25.11
C LYS A 371 -3.07 12.51 26.56
N PRO A 372 -3.35 13.77 26.91
CA PRO A 372 -3.22 14.27 28.29
C PRO A 372 -4.03 13.48 29.34
N ASP A 373 -5.10 12.80 28.91
CA ASP A 373 -5.94 11.94 29.76
C ASP A 373 -5.38 10.51 29.95
N GLY A 374 -4.19 10.23 29.43
CA GLY A 374 -3.52 8.93 29.52
C GLY A 374 -3.96 7.92 28.45
N THR A 375 -4.99 8.22 27.65
CA THR A 375 -5.45 7.32 26.58
C THR A 375 -4.57 7.40 25.34
N TRP A 376 -4.48 6.30 24.60
CA TRP A 376 -3.69 6.24 23.37
C TRP A 376 -4.53 6.58 22.14
N ALA A 377 -3.96 7.35 21.23
CA ALA A 377 -4.55 7.62 19.92
C ALA A 377 -3.49 7.50 18.83
N SER A 378 -3.94 7.43 17.57
CA SER A 378 -3.02 7.52 16.43
C SER A 378 -2.22 8.82 16.51
N ALA A 379 -0.93 8.74 16.19
CA ALA A 379 -0.07 9.90 16.01
C ALA A 379 -0.39 10.67 14.71
N GLY A 380 -1.07 10.03 13.75
CA GLY A 380 -1.48 10.63 12.48
C GLY A 380 -0.91 9.89 11.28
N CYS A 381 -1.32 10.30 10.07
CA CYS A 381 -0.94 9.61 8.82
C CYS A 381 0.56 9.63 8.53
N PHE A 382 1.27 10.67 8.96
CA PHE A 382 2.71 10.84 8.71
C PHE A 382 3.58 9.91 9.57
N HIS A 383 3.04 9.41 10.69
CA HIS A 383 3.72 8.51 11.63
C HIS A 383 3.33 7.04 11.40
N GLN A 384 2.85 6.71 10.21
CA GLN A 384 2.44 5.36 9.84
C GLN A 384 3.11 4.96 8.52
N GLY A 385 3.46 3.69 8.40
CA GLY A 385 4.14 3.18 7.21
C GLY A 385 4.28 1.67 7.19
N PHE A 386 4.52 1.14 6.00
CA PHE A 386 4.92 -0.25 5.81
C PHE A 386 6.43 -0.39 5.67
N PHE A 387 6.92 -1.58 6.03
CA PHE A 387 8.31 -1.99 5.95
C PHE A 387 8.36 -3.42 5.44
N THR A 388 9.34 -3.76 4.60
CA THR A 388 9.50 -5.12 4.07
C THR A 388 9.91 -6.12 5.14
N SER A 389 10.38 -5.65 6.30
CA SER A 389 10.71 -6.49 7.46
C SER A 389 10.63 -5.73 8.78
N ALA A 390 10.49 -6.47 9.89
CA ALA A 390 10.60 -5.91 11.24
C ALA A 390 11.96 -5.24 11.50
N ASP A 391 13.05 -5.73 10.89
CA ASP A 391 14.37 -5.14 11.05
C ASP A 391 14.50 -3.79 10.33
N ASN A 392 13.89 -3.66 9.15
CA ASN A 392 13.80 -2.36 8.48
C ASN A 392 12.99 -1.36 9.30
N LEU A 393 11.87 -1.80 9.89
CA LEU A 393 11.08 -0.97 10.80
C LEU A 393 11.94 -0.49 11.98
N LYS A 394 12.65 -1.38 12.68
CA LYS A 394 13.52 -1.01 13.81
C LYS A 394 14.60 -0.02 13.41
N LYS A 395 15.26 -0.23 12.27
CA LYS A 395 16.27 0.69 11.72
C LYS A 395 15.68 2.06 11.41
N TRP A 396 14.46 2.09 10.86
CA TRP A 396 13.77 3.34 10.60
C TRP A 396 13.39 4.07 11.88
N VAL A 397 12.83 3.38 12.88
CA VAL A 397 12.51 3.99 14.18
C VAL A 397 13.79 4.55 14.84
N ALA A 398 14.92 3.84 14.76
CA ALA A 398 16.20 4.36 15.24
C ALA A 398 16.70 5.62 14.50
N GLN A 399 16.28 5.83 13.24
CA GLN A 399 16.58 7.05 12.47
C GLN A 399 15.58 8.18 12.72
N ASN A 400 14.45 7.89 13.38
CA ASN A 400 13.36 8.83 13.64
C ASN A 400 13.08 8.87 15.16
N PRO A 401 13.95 9.52 15.95
CA PRO A 401 13.97 9.37 17.42
C PRO A 401 12.72 9.91 18.13
N TYR A 402 11.89 10.68 17.43
CA TYR A 402 10.64 11.23 17.94
C TYR A 402 9.45 10.27 17.78
N GLU A 403 9.61 9.20 17.00
CA GLU A 403 8.53 8.29 16.68
C GLU A 403 8.12 7.46 17.89
N THR A 404 6.81 7.34 18.09
CA THR A 404 6.22 6.47 19.10
C THR A 404 5.12 5.63 18.48
N GLY A 405 4.99 4.39 18.93
CA GLY A 405 4.05 3.44 18.35
C GLY A 405 4.45 2.00 18.59
N ARG A 406 3.89 1.12 17.77
CA ARG A 406 4.16 -0.31 17.80
C ARG A 406 4.15 -0.91 16.41
N LEU A 407 4.94 -1.96 16.28
CA LEU A 407 4.87 -2.86 15.14
C LEU A 407 3.57 -3.68 15.23
N ILE A 408 2.86 -3.78 14.11
CA ILE A 408 1.68 -4.64 13.93
C ILE A 408 1.78 -5.37 12.59
N SER A 409 1.00 -6.44 12.41
CA SER A 409 0.85 -7.06 11.10
C SER A 409 -0.01 -6.17 10.19
N ILE A 410 0.23 -6.27 8.88
CA ILE A 410 -0.60 -5.58 7.88
C ILE A 410 -2.04 -6.11 7.92
N SER A 411 -2.23 -7.40 8.22
CA SER A 411 -3.56 -8.00 8.42
C SER A 411 -4.28 -7.42 9.63
N GLN A 412 -3.57 -7.20 10.75
CA GLN A 412 -4.13 -6.51 11.92
C GLN A 412 -4.52 -5.08 11.56
N ALA A 413 -3.66 -4.36 10.82
CA ALA A 413 -3.95 -3.01 10.37
C ALA A 413 -5.22 -2.95 9.48
N LEU A 414 -5.40 -3.92 8.58
CA LEU A 414 -6.61 -4.04 7.75
C LEU A 414 -7.83 -4.36 8.62
N ALA A 415 -7.74 -5.37 9.48
CA ALA A 415 -8.83 -5.79 10.35
C ALA A 415 -9.33 -4.63 11.23
N ASP A 416 -8.42 -3.78 11.72
CA ASP A 416 -8.79 -2.60 12.50
C ASP A 416 -9.50 -1.52 11.66
N LYS A 417 -9.20 -1.41 10.36
CA LYS A 417 -9.96 -0.55 9.45
C LYS A 417 -11.34 -1.12 9.14
N MET A 418 -11.44 -2.43 8.92
CA MET A 418 -12.72 -3.09 8.59
C MET A 418 -13.75 -3.01 9.73
N LYS A 419 -13.32 -2.73 10.97
CA LYS A 419 -14.21 -2.50 12.13
C LYS A 419 -14.84 -1.10 12.17
N LEU A 420 -14.39 -0.17 11.33
CA LEU A 420 -14.86 1.22 11.37
C LEU A 420 -16.26 1.35 10.78
N THR A 421 -17.13 2.05 11.49
CA THR A 421 -18.44 2.46 10.99
C THR A 421 -18.33 3.54 9.91
N PRO A 422 -19.34 3.73 9.04
CA PRO A 422 -19.34 4.81 8.05
C PRO A 422 -19.10 6.21 8.65
N ALA A 423 -19.67 6.48 9.84
CA ALA A 423 -19.45 7.75 10.55
C ALA A 423 -17.99 7.92 11.00
N GLN A 424 -17.36 6.86 11.51
CA GLN A 424 -15.94 6.89 11.89
C GLN A 424 -15.03 7.06 10.66
N ILE A 425 -15.40 6.46 9.52
CA ILE A 425 -14.68 6.62 8.25
C ILE A 425 -14.77 8.07 7.77
N GLN A 426 -15.96 8.68 7.79
CA GLN A 426 -16.17 10.07 7.38
C GLN A 426 -15.33 11.06 8.22
N ASN A 427 -15.15 10.75 9.51
CA ASN A 427 -14.37 11.55 10.45
C ASN A 427 -12.87 11.19 10.46
N ALA A 428 -12.45 10.18 9.69
CA ALA A 428 -11.05 9.77 9.65
C ALA A 428 -10.16 10.93 9.17
N CYS A 429 -9.07 11.16 9.90
CA CYS A 429 -8.04 12.15 9.58
C CYS A 429 -8.51 13.62 9.53
N LYS A 430 -9.73 13.91 10.00
CA LYS A 430 -10.22 15.28 10.16
C LYS A 430 -9.59 15.95 11.38
N ILE A 431 -9.48 17.27 11.32
CA ILE A 431 -8.91 18.08 12.42
C ILE A 431 -9.83 17.97 13.64
N GLY A 432 -9.23 17.74 14.82
CA GLY A 432 -9.98 17.52 16.06
C GLY A 432 -10.33 16.05 16.35
N GLU A 433 -10.24 15.17 15.35
CA GLU A 433 -10.51 13.73 15.45
C GLU A 433 -9.20 12.92 15.44
N CYS A 434 -8.69 12.57 14.25
CA CYS A 434 -7.46 11.77 14.09
C CYS A 434 -6.25 12.59 13.64
N SER A 435 -6.42 13.81 13.11
CA SER A 435 -5.29 14.71 12.80
C SER A 435 -4.80 15.39 14.09
N PRO A 436 -3.52 15.80 14.20
CA PRO A 436 -3.05 16.65 15.30
C PRO A 436 -4.01 17.82 15.60
N LYS A 437 -4.10 18.14 16.90
CA LYS A 437 -4.74 19.35 17.42
C LYS A 437 -3.69 20.42 17.66
#